data_AF-A0A227J7B8-F1
#
_entry.id   AF-A0A227J7B8-F1
#
_cell.length_a   1.000
_cell.length_b   1.000
_cell.length_c   1.000
_cell.angle_alpha   90.00
_cell.angle_beta   90.00
_cell.angle_gamma   90.00
#
_symmetry.space_group_name_H-M   'P 1'
#
loop_
_entity.id
_entity.type
_entity.pdbx_description
1 polymer ?
#
loop_
_entity_poly.entity_id
_entity_poly.type
_entity_poly.pdbx_seq_one_letter_code
_entity_poly.pdbx_strand_id
1 'polypeptide(L)'
;DLLTTLVLATDSPVAVSPAMNQQMYRNIATQENIATLARRGMHIWGPAAGEQACGDVGPGRMLEPMQLVHLCEQFFQPKVLEGKSILISAGPTREAIDPVRYITNHSSGKMGYALANAA
;
A
#
# COMPACT_ATOMS: atom_id res chain seq x y z
N ASP A 1 4.09 19.20 -22.37
CA ASP A 1 3.04 20.04 -21.76
C ASP A 1 3.52 20.49 -20.37
N LEU A 2 2.72 21.25 -19.63
CA LEU A 2 3.12 21.77 -18.32
C LEU A 2 3.44 20.65 -17.31
N LEU A 3 2.60 19.60 -17.24
CA LEU A 3 2.78 18.51 -16.29
C LEU A 3 4.11 17.80 -16.54
N THR A 4 4.39 17.42 -17.79
CA THR A 4 5.63 16.74 -18.14
C THR A 4 6.88 17.60 -17.89
N THR A 5 6.80 18.92 -18.11
CA THR A 5 7.90 19.85 -17.77
C THR A 5 8.11 19.95 -16.25
N LEU A 6 7.04 20.00 -15.46
CA LEU A 6 7.14 20.05 -13.98
C LEU A 6 7.79 18.79 -13.42
N VAL A 7 7.42 17.61 -13.94
CA VAL A 7 8.04 16.34 -13.52
C VAL A 7 9.54 16.30 -13.84
N LEU A 8 9.98 16.93 -14.92
CA LEU A 8 11.40 17.01 -15.27
C LEU A 8 12.19 18.05 -14.45
N ALA A 9 11.54 19.14 -14.05
CA ALA A 9 12.20 20.27 -13.39
C ALA A 9 12.19 20.20 -11.85
N THR A 10 11.32 19.36 -11.25
CA THR A 10 11.20 19.25 -9.80
C THR A 10 12.33 18.45 -9.16
N ASP A 11 12.75 18.87 -7.98
CA ASP A 11 13.62 18.13 -7.06
C ASP A 11 12.83 17.30 -6.03
N SER A 12 11.51 17.44 -6.02
CA SER A 12 10.62 16.76 -5.09
C SER A 12 10.35 15.31 -5.50
N PRO A 13 10.05 14.40 -4.55
CA PRO A 13 9.61 13.05 -4.89
C PRO A 13 8.36 13.07 -5.77
N VAL A 14 8.36 12.22 -6.80
CA VAL A 14 7.24 12.09 -7.74
C VAL A 14 6.56 10.74 -7.56
N ALA A 15 5.25 10.75 -7.39
CA ALA A 15 4.41 9.56 -7.38
C ALA A 15 3.43 9.55 -8.56
N VAL A 16 3.18 8.38 -9.13
CA VAL A 16 2.27 8.15 -10.26
C VAL A 16 1.25 7.10 -9.85
N SER A 17 -0.04 7.40 -9.97
CA SER A 17 -1.12 6.41 -9.83
C SER A 17 -1.73 6.11 -11.20
N PRO A 18 -1.40 4.96 -11.82
CA PRO A 18 -1.90 4.64 -13.16
C PRO A 18 -3.42 4.37 -13.15
N ALA A 19 -4.11 4.89 -14.16
CA ALA A 19 -5.54 4.68 -14.36
C ALA A 19 -5.81 4.45 -15.86
N MET A 20 -6.11 3.22 -16.25
CA MET A 20 -6.37 2.83 -17.65
C MET A 20 -7.09 1.48 -17.72
N ASN A 21 -7.65 1.14 -18.89
CA ASN A 21 -8.24 -0.18 -19.12
C ASN A 21 -7.21 -1.31 -18.92
N GLN A 22 -7.66 -2.52 -18.53
CA GLN A 22 -6.77 -3.66 -18.28
C GLN A 22 -5.86 -4.02 -19.46
N GLN A 23 -6.33 -3.88 -20.70
CA GLN A 23 -5.53 -4.22 -21.88
C GLN A 23 -4.41 -3.21 -22.09
N MET A 24 -4.69 -1.92 -21.84
CA MET A 24 -3.68 -0.86 -21.87
C MET A 24 -2.65 -1.05 -20.77
N TYR A 25 -3.09 -1.41 -19.56
CA TYR A 25 -2.19 -1.64 -18.44
C TYR A 25 -1.26 -2.84 -18.72
N ARG A 26 -1.82 -3.96 -19.20
CA ARG A 26 -1.06 -5.18 -19.52
C ARG A 26 -0.18 -5.06 -20.77
N ASN A 27 -0.31 -3.99 -21.55
CA ASN A 27 0.53 -3.80 -22.73
C ASN A 27 2.01 -3.72 -22.34
N ILE A 28 2.87 -4.41 -23.09
CA ILE A 28 4.31 -4.49 -22.84
C ILE A 28 4.93 -3.09 -22.77
N ALA A 29 4.57 -2.18 -23.67
CA ALA A 29 5.09 -0.81 -23.67
C ALA A 29 4.73 -0.06 -22.37
N THR A 30 3.51 -0.27 -21.86
CA THR A 30 3.08 0.33 -20.59
C THR A 30 3.88 -0.24 -19.42
N GLN A 31 4.07 -1.55 -19.37
CA GLN A 31 4.84 -2.21 -18.32
C GLN A 31 6.31 -1.77 -18.32
N GLU A 32 6.93 -1.66 -19.50
CA GLU A 32 8.29 -1.14 -19.66
C GLU A 32 8.42 0.32 -19.23
N ASN A 33 7.40 1.15 -19.53
CA ASN A 33 7.35 2.53 -19.08
C ASN A 33 7.23 2.61 -17.56
N ILE A 34 6.32 1.86 -16.94
CA ILE A 34 6.17 1.80 -15.48
C ILE A 34 7.47 1.37 -14.81
N ALA A 35 8.11 0.31 -15.31
CA ALA A 35 9.40 -0.16 -14.80
C ALA A 35 10.50 0.90 -14.95
N THR A 36 10.48 1.66 -16.05
CA THR A 36 11.43 2.76 -16.28
C THR A 36 11.20 3.92 -15.32
N LEU A 37 9.95 4.31 -15.07
CA LEU A 37 9.63 5.35 -14.08
C LEU A 37 10.07 4.93 -12.67
N ALA A 38 9.78 3.68 -12.27
CA ALA A 38 10.20 3.14 -10.99
C ALA A 38 11.73 3.14 -10.83
N ARG A 39 12.46 2.70 -11.86
CA ARG A 39 13.94 2.72 -11.88
C ARG A 39 14.52 4.13 -11.82
N ARG A 40 13.78 5.14 -12.29
CA ARG A 40 14.15 6.58 -12.17
C ARG A 40 13.81 7.17 -10.80
N GLY A 41 13.35 6.36 -9.85
CA GLY A 41 13.03 6.79 -8.49
C GLY A 41 11.61 7.33 -8.30
N MET A 42 10.74 7.21 -9.30
CA MET A 42 9.34 7.59 -9.14
C MET A 42 8.56 6.50 -8.39
N HIS A 43 7.67 6.90 -7.49
CA HIS A 43 6.81 5.99 -6.76
C HIS A 43 5.61 5.58 -7.62
N ILE A 44 5.39 4.28 -7.81
CA ILE A 44 4.22 3.78 -8.55
C ILE A 44 3.18 3.31 -7.54
N TRP A 45 2.05 4.01 -7.48
CA TRP A 45 0.96 3.73 -6.54
C TRP A 45 -0.21 3.09 -7.27
N GLY A 46 -0.28 1.76 -7.19
CA GLY A 46 -1.28 0.95 -7.86
C GLY A 46 -0.76 0.32 -9.16
N PRO A 47 -1.67 -0.04 -10.09
CA PRO A 47 -3.11 0.16 -10.05
C PRO A 47 -3.80 -0.80 -9.07
N ALA A 48 -5.04 -0.48 -8.72
CA ALA A 48 -5.97 -1.44 -8.12
C ALA A 48 -6.47 -2.45 -9.18
N ALA A 49 -6.96 -3.58 -8.70
CA ALA A 49 -7.79 -4.50 -9.48
C ALA A 49 -9.26 -4.32 -9.10
N GLY A 50 -10.16 -4.39 -10.08
CA GLY A 50 -11.61 -4.28 -9.83
C GLY A 50 -12.42 -4.28 -11.12
N GLU A 51 -13.73 -4.13 -10.98
CA GLU A 51 -14.65 -3.97 -12.10
C GLU A 51 -14.31 -2.72 -12.92
N GLN A 52 -14.25 -2.89 -14.23
CA GLN A 52 -14.00 -1.84 -15.20
C GLN A 52 -15.30 -1.45 -15.90
N ALA A 53 -15.34 -0.26 -16.51
CA ALA A 53 -16.51 0.22 -17.24
C ALA A 53 -16.98 -0.70 -18.39
N CYS A 54 -16.13 -1.65 -18.82
CA CYS A 54 -16.46 -2.66 -19.83
C CYS A 54 -17.03 -3.98 -19.26
N GLY A 55 -17.19 -4.11 -17.93
CA GLY A 55 -17.67 -5.32 -17.27
C GLY A 55 -16.59 -6.36 -16.95
N ASP A 56 -15.35 -6.14 -17.38
CA ASP A 56 -14.22 -6.99 -17.03
C ASP A 56 -13.69 -6.69 -15.62
N VAL A 57 -13.16 -7.71 -14.95
CA VAL A 57 -12.42 -7.57 -13.68
C VAL A 57 -10.93 -7.75 -13.95
N GLY A 58 -10.14 -6.72 -13.64
CA GLY A 58 -8.70 -6.74 -13.91
C GLY A 58 -7.93 -5.55 -13.35
N PRO A 59 -6.59 -5.57 -13.44
CA PRO A 59 -5.76 -4.44 -13.03
C PRO A 59 -5.97 -3.25 -13.95
N GLY A 60 -5.78 -2.03 -13.44
CA GLY A 60 -5.77 -0.80 -14.24
C GLY A 60 -6.63 0.32 -13.66
N ARG A 61 -7.47 0.03 -12.66
CA ARG A 61 -8.19 1.07 -11.93
C ARG A 61 -7.20 1.86 -11.07
N MET A 62 -7.36 3.18 -11.00
CA MET A 62 -6.63 3.99 -10.02
C MET A 62 -6.93 3.48 -8.61
N LEU A 63 -6.00 3.63 -7.67
CA LEU A 63 -6.32 3.48 -6.25
C LEU A 63 -7.45 4.46 -5.87
N GLU A 64 -8.24 4.10 -4.86
CA GLU A 64 -9.27 5.00 -4.35
C GLU A 64 -8.62 6.27 -3.78
N PRO A 65 -9.28 7.45 -3.88
CA PRO A 65 -8.72 8.70 -3.40
C PRO A 65 -8.22 8.63 -1.95
N MET A 66 -8.98 7.99 -1.05
CA MET A 66 -8.57 7.84 0.35
C MET A 66 -7.36 6.92 0.53
N GLN A 67 -7.15 5.95 -0.36
CA GLN A 67 -5.94 5.14 -0.34
C GLN A 67 -4.73 5.97 -0.77
N LEU A 68 -4.88 6.86 -1.76
CA LEU A 68 -3.82 7.79 -2.19
C LEU A 68 -3.49 8.81 -1.10
N VAL A 69 -4.50 9.36 -0.42
CA VAL A 69 -4.29 10.25 0.74
C VAL A 69 -3.47 9.54 1.82
N HIS A 70 -3.84 8.30 2.15
CA HIS A 70 -3.10 7.53 3.14
C HIS A 70 -1.65 7.26 2.72
N LEU A 71 -1.42 6.94 1.44
CA LEU A 71 -0.06 6.77 0.91
C LEU A 71 0.75 8.07 0.99
N CYS A 72 0.15 9.22 0.68
CA CYS A 72 0.80 10.52 0.86
C CYS A 72 1.16 10.76 2.32
N GLU A 73 0.23 10.55 3.25
CA GLU A 73 0.49 10.70 4.68
C GLU A 73 1.64 9.81 5.11
N GLN A 74 1.59 8.50 4.82
CA GLN A 74 2.64 7.56 5.18
C GLN A 74 4.00 7.90 4.55
N PHE A 75 4.01 8.37 3.30
CA PHE A 75 5.24 8.68 2.58
C PHE A 75 6.05 9.81 3.24
N PHE A 76 5.36 10.84 3.77
CA PHE A 76 5.99 11.98 4.42
C PHE A 76 6.16 11.81 5.94
N GLN A 77 5.66 10.73 6.53
CA GLN A 77 5.82 10.47 7.97
C GLN A 77 7.27 10.07 8.30
N PRO A 78 7.83 10.58 9.42
CA PRO A 78 9.14 10.15 9.89
C PRO A 78 9.16 8.65 10.20
N LYS A 79 10.10 7.92 9.61
CA LYS A 79 10.30 6.48 9.88
C LYS A 79 11.14 6.28 11.15
N VAL A 80 10.57 6.61 12.30
CA VAL A 80 11.28 6.62 13.60
C VAL A 80 11.82 5.24 14.03
N LEU A 81 11.29 4.16 13.45
CA LEU A 81 11.68 2.78 13.74
C LEU A 81 12.56 2.16 12.64
N GLU A 82 12.93 2.93 11.61
CA GLU A 82 13.79 2.43 10.53
C GLU A 82 15.11 1.87 11.09
N GLY A 83 15.44 0.64 10.68
CA GLY A 83 16.63 -0.07 11.14
C GLY A 83 16.53 -0.69 12.54
N LYS A 84 15.36 -0.69 13.20
CA LYS A 84 15.16 -1.34 14.50
C LYS A 84 14.45 -2.69 14.33
N SER A 85 14.84 -3.67 15.13
CA SER A 85 14.10 -4.94 15.26
C SER A 85 13.17 -4.87 16.45
N ILE A 86 11.88 -5.11 16.24
CA ILE A 86 10.83 -4.98 17.25
C ILE A 86 10.04 -6.27 17.34
N LEU A 87 9.79 -6.75 18.57
CA LEU A 87 8.91 -7.87 18.85
C LEU A 87 7.59 -7.34 19.43
N ILE A 88 6.47 -7.62 18.78
CA ILE A 88 5.13 -7.23 19.24
C ILE A 88 4.31 -8.50 19.52
N SER A 89 3.85 -8.66 20.77
CA SER A 89 2.86 -9.68 21.13
C SER A 89 1.45 -9.09 21.06
N ALA A 90 0.53 -9.74 20.36
CA ALA A 90 -0.85 -9.28 20.22
C ALA A 90 -1.84 -10.43 20.39
N GLY A 91 -2.99 -10.15 21.03
CA GLY A 91 -4.06 -11.12 21.23
C GLY A 91 -4.31 -11.46 22.71
N PRO A 92 -5.29 -12.33 22.99
CA PRO A 92 -5.57 -12.80 24.33
C PRO A 92 -4.60 -13.90 24.76
N THR A 93 -4.42 -14.07 26.07
CA THR A 93 -3.74 -15.24 26.65
C THR A 93 -4.77 -16.31 26.99
N ARG A 94 -4.37 -17.58 27.01
CA ARG A 94 -5.24 -18.71 27.38
C ARG A 94 -4.53 -19.59 28.42
N GLU A 95 -5.07 -19.62 29.62
CA GLU A 95 -4.59 -20.45 30.73
C GLU A 95 -5.48 -21.69 30.85
N ALA A 96 -4.90 -22.89 30.67
CA ALA A 96 -5.66 -24.13 30.65
C ALA A 96 -6.18 -24.49 32.05
N ILE A 97 -7.47 -24.85 32.14
CA ILE A 97 -8.04 -25.49 33.34
C ILE A 97 -8.06 -27.01 33.13
N ASP A 98 -8.51 -27.44 31.95
CA ASP A 98 -8.56 -28.82 31.49
C ASP A 98 -8.51 -28.83 29.94
N PRO A 99 -8.57 -29.99 29.26
CA PRO A 99 -8.45 -30.05 27.80
C PRO A 99 -9.48 -29.24 27.00
N VAL A 100 -10.59 -28.81 27.61
CA VAL A 100 -11.68 -28.09 26.94
C VAL A 100 -11.81 -26.66 27.43
N ARG A 101 -11.59 -26.41 28.73
CA ARG A 101 -11.82 -25.11 29.37
C ARG A 101 -10.51 -24.38 29.64
N TYR A 102 -10.54 -23.06 29.43
CA TYR A 102 -9.43 -22.16 29.73
C TYR A 102 -9.94 -20.81 30.23
N ILE A 103 -9.10 -20.12 31.00
CA ILE A 103 -9.30 -18.72 31.38
C ILE A 103 -8.62 -17.85 30.34
N THR A 104 -9.31 -16.85 29.83
CA THR A 104 -8.79 -15.89 28.84
C THR A 104 -9.19 -14.49 29.21
N ASN A 105 -8.44 -13.51 28.73
CA ASN A 105 -8.85 -12.12 28.76
C ASN A 105 -9.69 -11.76 27.49
N HIS A 106 -10.33 -10.58 27.51
CA HIS A 106 -11.15 -10.06 26.40
C HIS A 106 -10.35 -9.28 25.34
N SER A 107 -9.02 -9.41 25.31
CA SER A 107 -8.21 -8.70 24.32
C SER A 107 -8.56 -9.15 22.91
N SER A 108 -8.89 -8.19 22.05
CA SER A 108 -9.11 -8.43 20.63
C SER A 108 -7.81 -8.50 19.83
N GLY A 109 -6.67 -8.12 20.42
CA GLY A 109 -5.38 -8.00 19.74
C GLY A 109 -5.29 -6.87 18.70
N LYS A 110 -6.38 -6.21 18.33
CA LYS A 110 -6.45 -5.22 17.24
C LYS A 110 -5.41 -4.10 17.36
N MET A 111 -5.17 -3.61 18.58
CA MET A 111 -4.15 -2.58 18.83
C MET A 111 -2.73 -3.09 18.52
N GLY A 112 -2.38 -4.30 18.98
CA GLY A 112 -1.08 -4.89 18.70
C GLY A 112 -0.87 -5.14 17.21
N TYR A 113 -1.90 -5.59 16.50
CA TYR A 113 -1.85 -5.73 15.04
C TYR A 113 -1.73 -4.39 14.31
N ALA A 114 -2.43 -3.36 14.77
CA ALA A 114 -2.32 -2.02 14.18
C ALA A 114 -0.92 -1.44 14.38
N LEU A 115 -0.31 -1.62 15.55
CA LEU A 115 1.08 -1.24 15.81
C LEU A 115 2.05 -2.02 14.93
N ALA A 116 1.85 -3.33 14.75
CA ALA A 116 2.68 -4.14 13.87
C ALA A 116 2.59 -3.74 12.40
N ASN A 117 1.44 -3.26 11.94
CA ASN A 117 1.28 -2.73 10.58
C ASN A 117 1.90 -1.33 10.41
N ALA A 118 2.06 -0.57 11.50
CA ALA A 118 2.60 0.78 11.48
C ALA A 118 4.11 0.85 11.75
N ALA A 119 4.70 -0.21 12.31
CA ALA A 119 6.11 -0.31 12.67
C ALA A 119 6.99 -0.71 11.48
#